data_AF-A0A447P4R6-F1
#
_entry.id   AF-A0A447P4R6-F1
#
_cell.length_a   1.000
_cell.length_b   1.000
_cell.length_c   1.000
_cell.angle_alpha   90.00
_cell.angle_beta   90.00
_cell.angle_gamma   90.00
#
_symmetry.space_group_name_H-M   'P 1'
#
loop_
_entity.id
_entity.type
_entity.pdbx_description
1 polymer ?
#
loop_
_entity_poly.entity_id
_entity_poly.type
_entity_poly.pdbx_seq_one_letter_code
_entity_poly.pdbx_strand_id
1 'polypeptide(L)'
;MKGFLQTVTGPVAHTDMGLTLPHEHLFNDLSSVVDEPHYAFSQQLVGKKVSADLQWGLKHDPYCCADNMDRKEIDDVIFEINNFMSLGGRTIVDATGSESIGRDASALREVALKNGFEYRCVIRTLSGEI
;
A
#
# COMPACT_ATOMS: atom_id res chain seq x y z
N MET A 1 25.84 10.50 11.12
CA MET A 1 24.68 9.96 10.38
C MET A 1 24.38 10.88 9.21
N LYS A 2 23.95 10.34 8.07
CA LYS A 2 23.51 11.16 6.93
C LYS A 2 22.12 11.73 7.25
N GLY A 3 21.92 13.04 7.13
CA GLY A 3 20.69 13.75 7.51
C GLY A 3 19.57 13.70 6.45
N PHE A 4 19.45 12.60 5.71
CA PHE A 4 18.49 12.45 4.63
C PHE A 4 17.85 11.05 4.62
N LEU A 5 16.66 10.95 4.05
CA LEU A 5 15.94 9.71 3.76
C LEU A 5 16.08 9.37 2.28
N GLN A 6 16.19 8.09 1.95
CA GLN A 6 16.18 7.62 0.57
C GLN A 6 14.74 7.34 0.13
N THR A 7 14.28 7.97 -0.95
CA THR A 7 12.97 7.73 -1.55
C THR A 7 13.12 7.04 -2.92
N VAL A 8 12.00 6.61 -3.50
CA VAL A 8 11.95 6.05 -4.88
C VAL A 8 12.27 7.07 -5.98
N THR A 9 12.27 8.38 -5.66
CA THR A 9 12.66 9.45 -6.59
C THR A 9 14.00 10.11 -6.24
N GLY A 10 14.66 9.67 -5.16
CA GLY A 10 15.97 10.18 -4.72
C GLY A 10 16.04 10.54 -3.23
N PRO A 11 17.18 11.09 -2.77
CA PRO A 11 17.34 11.50 -1.37
C PRO A 11 16.52 12.75 -1.03
N VAL A 12 16.03 12.80 0.22
CA VAL A 12 15.20 13.87 0.78
C VAL A 12 15.75 14.27 2.15
N ALA A 13 15.87 15.57 2.44
CA ALA A 13 16.30 16.02 3.78
C ALA A 13 15.31 15.57 4.87
N HIS A 14 15.83 15.19 6.05
CA HIS A 14 14.97 14.74 7.16
C HIS A 14 13.95 15.79 7.62
N THR A 15 14.30 17.08 7.51
CA THR A 15 13.41 18.21 7.81
C THR A 15 12.20 18.29 6.89
N ASP A 16 12.27 17.67 5.71
CA ASP A 16 11.24 17.75 4.68
C ASP A 16 10.29 16.54 4.70
N MET A 17 10.44 15.64 5.67
CA MET A 17 9.62 14.43 5.79
C MET A 17 8.15 14.78 6.08
N GLY A 18 7.88 15.84 6.85
CA GLY A 18 6.53 16.32 7.12
C GLY A 18 5.63 15.28 7.80
N LEU A 19 4.30 15.41 7.60
CA LEU A 19 3.33 14.43 8.09
C LEU A 19 3.54 13.08 7.40
N THR A 20 3.76 12.05 8.19
CA THR A 20 4.28 10.76 7.74
C THR A 20 3.42 9.60 8.21
N LEU A 21 3.07 8.70 7.29
CA LEU A 21 2.61 7.35 7.61
C LEU A 21 3.81 6.39 7.51
N PRO A 22 4.35 5.90 8.64
CA PRO A 22 5.63 5.18 8.66
C PRO A 22 5.54 3.70 8.29
N HIS A 23 4.33 3.14 8.12
CA HIS A 23 4.12 1.75 7.73
C HIS A 23 2.79 1.62 7.01
N GLU A 24 2.83 1.56 5.68
CA GLU A 24 1.68 1.27 4.83
C GLU A 24 2.04 0.24 3.76
N HIS A 25 1.04 -0.30 3.07
CA HIS A 25 1.22 -1.18 1.91
C HIS A 25 0.43 -0.59 0.74
N LEU A 26 1.12 0.05 -0.20
CA LEU A 26 0.49 0.70 -1.37
C LEU A 26 0.27 -0.33 -2.48
N PHE A 27 1.28 -1.16 -2.69
CA PHE A 27 1.23 -2.28 -3.61
C PHE A 27 1.68 -3.53 -2.88
N ASN A 28 0.72 -4.38 -2.56
CA ASN A 28 0.96 -5.74 -2.10
C ASN A 28 0.09 -6.70 -2.91
N ASP A 29 0.49 -7.97 -2.91
CA ASP A 29 -0.26 -9.07 -3.49
C ASP A 29 -0.25 -10.23 -2.50
N LEU A 30 -1.43 -10.55 -1.97
CA LEU A 30 -1.65 -11.63 -1.01
C LEU A 30 -2.48 -12.77 -1.65
N SER A 31 -2.63 -12.79 -2.98
CA SER A 31 -3.41 -13.80 -3.70
C SER A 31 -2.92 -15.24 -3.46
N SER A 32 -1.63 -15.41 -3.13
CA SER A 32 -1.04 -16.72 -2.81
C SER A 32 -1.40 -17.28 -1.43
N VAL A 33 -1.98 -16.45 -0.56
CA VAL A 33 -2.34 -16.81 0.83
C VAL A 33 -3.83 -16.63 1.10
N VAL A 34 -4.66 -16.74 0.06
CA VAL A 34 -6.12 -16.81 0.21
C VAL A 34 -6.46 -18.07 1.01
N ASP A 35 -7.17 -17.90 2.11
CA ASP A 35 -7.56 -18.98 3.01
C ASP A 35 -8.91 -19.57 2.62
N GLU A 36 -9.14 -20.82 3.02
CA GLU A 36 -10.49 -21.40 3.01
C GLU A 36 -11.37 -20.68 4.05
N PRO A 37 -12.65 -20.41 3.76
CA PRO A 37 -13.57 -19.76 4.69
C PRO A 37 -13.66 -20.50 6.04
N HIS A 38 -13.34 -19.80 7.12
CA HIS A 38 -13.26 -20.40 8.46
C HIS A 38 -14.63 -20.56 9.11
N TYR A 39 -15.52 -19.58 8.89
CA TYR A 39 -16.86 -19.57 9.49
C TYR A 39 -17.93 -19.97 8.47
N ALA A 40 -19.06 -20.50 8.96
CA ALA A 40 -20.19 -20.85 8.11
C ALA A 40 -20.72 -19.65 7.28
N PHE A 41 -20.67 -18.43 7.85
CA PHE A 41 -21.07 -17.23 7.12
C PHE A 41 -20.03 -16.82 6.05
N SER A 42 -18.76 -17.20 6.19
CA SER A 42 -17.67 -16.78 5.29
C SER A 42 -17.79 -17.38 3.89
N GLN A 43 -18.54 -18.48 3.75
CA GLN A 43 -18.86 -19.09 2.45
C GLN A 43 -19.48 -18.09 1.47
N GLN A 44 -20.19 -17.08 1.97
CA GLN A 44 -20.80 -16.05 1.13
C GLN A 44 -19.78 -15.03 0.57
N LEU A 45 -18.54 -15.00 1.06
CA LEU A 45 -17.47 -14.08 0.64
C LEU A 45 -16.66 -14.66 -0.53
N VAL A 46 -16.61 -15.99 -0.64
CA VAL A 46 -15.82 -16.70 -1.65
C VAL A 46 -16.32 -16.34 -3.05
N GLY A 47 -15.39 -15.91 -3.91
CA GLY A 47 -15.68 -15.53 -5.30
C GLY A 47 -16.46 -14.22 -5.46
N LYS A 48 -16.75 -13.47 -4.39
CA LYS A 48 -17.34 -12.14 -4.48
C LYS A 48 -16.27 -11.05 -4.52
N LYS A 49 -16.61 -9.94 -5.20
CA LYS A 49 -15.86 -8.69 -5.09
C LYS A 49 -16.17 -8.00 -3.76
N VAL A 50 -15.20 -7.29 -3.21
CA VAL A 50 -15.38 -6.47 -2.02
C VAL A 50 -16.46 -5.42 -2.29
N SER A 51 -17.43 -5.34 -1.37
CA SER A 51 -18.52 -4.38 -1.41
C SER A 51 -19.01 -4.09 0.01
N ALA A 52 -19.71 -2.96 0.17
CA ALA A 52 -20.14 -2.49 1.49
C ALA A 52 -21.08 -3.47 2.22
N ASP A 53 -21.90 -4.24 1.49
CA ASP A 53 -22.79 -5.26 2.06
C ASP A 53 -22.03 -6.45 2.68
N LEU A 54 -20.78 -6.70 2.24
CA LEU A 54 -19.93 -7.77 2.76
C LEU A 54 -19.04 -7.33 3.93
N GLN A 55 -19.08 -6.05 4.31
CA GLN A 55 -18.15 -5.44 5.26
C GLN A 55 -18.11 -6.16 6.61
N TRP A 56 -19.26 -6.61 7.12
CA TRP A 56 -19.30 -7.37 8.37
C TRP A 56 -18.52 -8.69 8.25
N GLY A 57 -18.73 -9.44 7.17
CA GLY A 57 -18.03 -10.71 6.95
C GLY A 57 -16.52 -10.51 6.74
N LEU A 58 -16.14 -9.55 5.89
CA LEU A 58 -14.73 -9.23 5.61
C LEU A 58 -13.96 -8.78 6.84
N LYS A 59 -14.62 -8.13 7.80
CA LYS A 59 -14.01 -7.76 9.08
C LYS A 59 -13.63 -8.97 9.94
N HIS A 60 -14.34 -10.08 9.78
CA HIS A 60 -14.17 -11.29 10.59
C HIS A 60 -13.34 -12.38 9.89
N ASP A 61 -13.39 -12.43 8.55
CA ASP A 61 -12.65 -13.42 7.76
C ASP A 61 -12.14 -12.80 6.44
N PRO A 62 -11.15 -11.89 6.50
CA PRO A 62 -10.73 -11.11 5.33
C PRO A 62 -9.99 -11.92 4.28
N TYR A 63 -9.30 -12.99 4.68
CA TYR A 63 -8.37 -13.74 3.84
C TYR A 63 -9.08 -14.75 2.94
N CYS A 64 -10.34 -15.09 3.25
CA CYS A 64 -11.14 -15.98 2.40
C CYS A 64 -11.77 -15.27 1.19
N CYS A 65 -11.60 -13.96 1.07
CA CYS A 65 -12.05 -13.19 -0.08
C CYS A 65 -10.87 -12.90 -1.01
N ALA A 66 -10.81 -13.62 -2.13
CA ALA A 66 -9.73 -13.46 -3.11
C ALA A 66 -9.61 -12.02 -3.63
N ASP A 67 -10.73 -11.34 -3.89
CA ASP A 67 -10.73 -9.93 -4.32
C ASP A 67 -10.15 -9.01 -3.24
N ASN A 68 -10.37 -9.29 -1.94
CA ASN A 68 -9.78 -8.51 -0.85
C ASN A 68 -8.26 -8.68 -0.74
N MET A 69 -7.74 -9.87 -1.08
CA MET A 69 -6.31 -10.22 -1.04
C MET A 69 -5.55 -9.87 -2.31
N ASP A 70 -6.26 -9.56 -3.40
CA ASP A 70 -5.67 -9.25 -4.69
C ASP A 70 -5.02 -7.87 -4.71
N ARG A 71 -4.03 -7.74 -5.60
CA ARG A 71 -3.38 -6.47 -5.90
C ARG A 71 -4.41 -5.44 -6.37
N LYS A 72 -4.24 -4.19 -5.94
CA LYS A 72 -5.10 -3.07 -6.34
C LYS A 72 -4.56 -2.31 -7.54
N GLU A 73 -5.48 -1.78 -8.33
CA GLU A 73 -5.16 -0.96 -9.48
C GLU A 73 -4.49 0.35 -9.05
N ILE A 74 -3.53 0.83 -9.84
CA ILE A 74 -2.73 2.01 -9.49
C ILE A 74 -3.58 3.27 -9.33
N ASP A 75 -4.65 3.42 -10.10
CA ASP A 75 -5.51 4.60 -10.03
C ASP A 75 -6.30 4.66 -8.71
N ASP A 76 -6.71 3.51 -8.16
CA ASP A 76 -7.35 3.42 -6.84
C ASP A 76 -6.34 3.78 -5.72
N VAL A 77 -5.10 3.30 -5.84
CA VAL A 77 -4.02 3.65 -4.91
C VAL A 77 -3.72 5.15 -4.95
N ILE A 78 -3.67 5.77 -6.13
CA ILE A 78 -3.48 7.21 -6.29
C ILE A 78 -4.64 7.99 -5.66
N PHE A 79 -5.88 7.53 -5.84
CA PHE A 79 -7.05 8.15 -5.22
C PHE A 79 -6.93 8.20 -3.69
N GLU A 80 -6.58 7.08 -3.05
CA GLU A 80 -6.42 7.02 -1.59
C GLU A 80 -5.24 7.83 -1.07
N ILE A 81 -4.11 7.83 -1.78
CA ILE A 81 -2.96 8.68 -1.43
C ILE A 81 -3.37 10.15 -1.46
N ASN A 82 -4.11 10.58 -2.48
CA ASN A 82 -4.60 11.96 -2.59
C ASN A 82 -5.48 12.37 -1.41
N ASN A 83 -6.25 11.45 -0.82
CA ASN A 83 -6.98 11.71 0.41
C ASN A 83 -6.03 12.09 1.56
N PHE A 84 -4.94 11.34 1.77
CA PHE A 84 -3.91 11.68 2.76
C PHE A 84 -3.20 13.01 2.43
N MET A 85 -2.85 13.24 1.16
CA MET A 85 -2.18 14.48 0.74
C MET A 85 -3.06 15.70 0.97
N SER A 86 -4.38 15.59 0.75
CA SER A 86 -5.35 16.66 0.99
C SER A 86 -5.42 17.13 2.44
N LEU A 87 -5.00 16.28 3.39
CA LEU A 87 -4.92 16.57 4.82
C LEU A 87 -3.53 17.07 5.25
N GLY A 88 -2.64 17.38 4.30
CA GLY A 88 -1.27 17.83 4.56
C GLY A 88 -0.26 16.70 4.70
N GLY A 89 -0.64 15.47 4.33
CA GLY A 89 0.28 14.35 4.19
C GLY A 89 1.47 14.69 3.29
N ARG A 90 2.66 14.19 3.63
CA ARG A 90 3.90 14.46 2.87
C ARG A 90 4.68 13.20 2.53
N THR A 91 4.67 12.23 3.44
CA THR A 91 5.45 11.00 3.32
C THR A 91 4.61 9.78 3.65
N ILE A 92 4.73 8.74 2.82
CA ILE A 92 4.25 7.40 3.13
C ILE A 92 5.43 6.43 2.95
N VAL A 93 5.61 5.53 3.90
CA VAL A 93 6.59 4.43 3.81
C VAL A 93 5.83 3.19 3.34
N ASP A 94 6.18 2.69 2.16
CA ASP A 94 5.71 1.38 1.72
C ASP A 94 6.57 0.30 2.38
N ALA A 95 5.93 -0.54 3.19
CA ALA A 95 6.54 -1.60 3.97
C ALA A 95 6.47 -2.96 3.26
N THR A 96 6.11 -3.00 1.98
CA THR A 96 6.11 -4.22 1.17
C THR A 96 7.57 -4.59 0.83
N GLY A 97 8.19 -5.35 1.73
CA GLY A 97 9.65 -5.57 1.74
C GLY A 97 10.18 -6.57 0.71
N SER A 98 9.35 -7.46 0.18
CA SER A 98 9.78 -8.56 -0.70
C SER A 98 8.84 -8.79 -1.88
N GLU A 99 9.39 -9.41 -2.94
CA GLU A 99 8.60 -9.84 -4.10
C GLU A 99 7.51 -10.85 -3.72
N SER A 100 7.73 -11.65 -2.68
CA SER A 100 6.78 -12.63 -2.18
C SER A 100 5.46 -12.04 -1.66
N ILE A 101 5.44 -10.74 -1.35
CA ILE A 101 4.23 -10.01 -0.93
C ILE A 101 3.89 -8.88 -1.90
N GLY A 102 4.44 -8.91 -3.12
CA GLY A 102 4.04 -8.00 -4.21
C GLY A 102 4.79 -6.67 -4.29
N ARG A 103 6.04 -6.59 -3.79
CA ARG A 103 6.84 -5.35 -3.89
C ARG A 103 6.97 -4.85 -5.33
N ASP A 104 6.57 -3.60 -5.59
CA ASP A 104 6.66 -2.97 -6.92
C ASP A 104 7.27 -1.55 -6.86
N ALA A 105 8.61 -1.47 -6.97
CA ALA A 105 9.33 -0.20 -6.93
C ALA A 105 9.01 0.73 -8.11
N SER A 106 8.61 0.17 -9.26
CA SER A 106 8.29 0.94 -10.46
C SER A 106 6.96 1.64 -10.31
N ALA A 107 5.93 0.94 -9.81
CA ALA A 107 4.63 1.52 -9.50
C ALA A 107 4.74 2.60 -8.42
N LEU A 108 5.54 2.35 -7.37
CA LEU A 108 5.82 3.33 -6.32
C LEU A 108 6.45 4.62 -6.89
N ARG A 109 7.40 4.49 -7.82
CA ARG A 109 7.99 5.65 -8.52
C ARG A 109 6.98 6.34 -9.43
N GLU A 110 6.13 5.61 -10.13
CA GLU A 110 5.08 6.17 -10.98
C GLU A 110 4.10 7.01 -10.17
N VAL A 111 3.62 6.50 -9.04
CA VAL A 111 2.75 7.21 -8.10
C VAL A 111 3.43 8.48 -7.57
N ALA A 112 4.70 8.39 -7.18
CA ALA A 112 5.46 9.54 -6.71
C ALA A 112 5.61 10.63 -7.79
N LEU A 113 5.75 10.26 -9.06
CA LEU A 113 5.84 11.20 -10.17
C LEU A 113 4.47 11.81 -10.56
N LYS A 114 3.40 11.01 -10.56
CA LYS A 114 2.05 11.44 -10.95
C LYS A 114 1.43 12.44 -10.00
N ASN A 115 1.65 12.30 -8.71
CA ASN A 115 1.12 13.27 -7.74
C ASN A 115 1.88 14.61 -7.81
N GLY A 116 3.05 14.67 -8.46
CA GLY A 116 3.86 15.87 -8.61
C GLY A 116 5.02 15.92 -7.62
N PHE A 117 6.07 16.66 -7.99
CA PHE A 117 7.35 16.78 -7.25
C PHE A 117 7.22 17.18 -5.76
N GLU A 118 6.06 17.70 -5.34
CA GLU A 118 5.81 18.11 -3.95
C GLU A 118 5.50 16.95 -2.99
N TYR A 119 5.25 15.76 -3.52
CA TYR A 119 4.84 14.60 -2.76
C TYR A 119 5.94 13.55 -2.77
N ARG A 120 6.69 13.55 -1.68
CA ARG A 120 7.88 12.70 -1.45
C ARG A 120 7.45 11.32 -1.00
N CYS A 121 6.49 10.77 -1.75
CA CYS A 121 5.80 9.55 -1.46
C CYS A 121 6.75 8.37 -1.71
N VAL A 122 6.76 7.44 -0.77
CA VAL A 122 7.51 6.18 -0.79
C VAL A 122 8.98 6.31 -0.37
N ILE A 123 9.15 6.32 0.93
CA ILE A 123 10.43 6.02 1.57
C ILE A 123 10.56 4.51 1.63
N ARG A 124 11.61 3.99 0.99
CA ARG A 124 12.12 2.65 1.28
C ARG A 124 12.96 2.75 2.54
N THR A 125 12.56 2.05 3.61
CA THR A 125 13.55 1.68 4.62
C THR A 125 14.16 0.32 4.25
N LEU A 126 15.50 0.29 4.27
CA LEU A 126 16.40 -0.87 4.40
C LEU A 126 17.18 -1.31 3.14
N SER A 127 18.45 -0.88 3.14
CA SER A 127 19.68 -1.67 2.91
C SER A 127 19.68 -2.69 1.76
N GLY A 128 19.67 -2.23 0.52
CA GLY A 128 20.02 -3.06 -0.62
C GLY A 128 19.90 -2.28 -1.90
N GLU A 129 20.89 -2.41 -2.76
CA GLU A 129 21.06 -1.70 -4.04
C GLU A 129 19.77 -1.64 -4.87
N ILE A 130 19.62 -0.54 -5.61
CA ILE A 130 18.70 -0.41 -6.75
C ILE A 130 19.43 -1.01 -7.96
#